data_AF-A0A2V6N2G2-F1
#
_entry.id   AF-A0A2V6N2G2-F1
#
_cell.length_a   1.000
_cell.length_b   1.000
_cell.length_c   1.000
_cell.angle_alpha   90.00
_cell.angle_beta   90.00
_cell.angle_gamma   90.00
#
_symmetry.space_group_name_H-M   'P 1'
#
loop_
_entity.id
_entity.type
_entity.pdbx_description
1 polymer ?
#
loop_
_entity_poly.entity_id
_entity_poly.type
_entity_poly.pdbx_seq_one_letter_code
_entity_poly.pdbx_strand_id
1 'polypeptide(L)' 'MEKIDGLTGLTNKIAARLATKPEIFIIHPAELRILRSMSDQDLRAFAAENGWRVVRRLGGRQIEFYNDASVREKT' A
#
# COMPACT_ATOMS: atom_id res chain seq x y z
N MET A 1 -13.88 -11.18 -0.13
CA MET A 1 -12.84 -10.53 0.68
C MET A 1 -13.51 -9.92 1.88
N GLU A 2 -13.12 -10.29 3.10
CA GLU A 2 -13.69 -9.66 4.31
C GLU A 2 -13.42 -8.15 4.30
N LYS A 3 -14.36 -7.37 4.84
CA LYS A 3 -14.25 -5.91 4.91
C LYS A 3 -13.26 -5.57 6.02
N ILE A 4 -12.05 -5.13 5.67
CA ILE A 4 -11.05 -4.70 6.65
C ILE A 4 -11.36 -3.25 7.04
N ASP A 5 -11.72 -3.01 8.30
CA ASP A 5 -12.02 -1.68 8.80
C ASP A 5 -10.85 -0.71 8.62
N GLY A 6 -11.15 0.49 8.13
CA GLY A 6 -10.15 1.53 7.88
C GLY A 6 -9.35 1.36 6.59
N LEU A 7 -9.48 0.24 5.87
CA LEU A 7 -8.73 -0.01 4.64
C LEU A 7 -9.02 1.05 3.57
N THR A 8 -10.29 1.39 3.33
CA THR A 8 -10.67 2.41 2.34
C THR A 8 -10.01 3.77 2.61
N GLY A 9 -9.98 4.19 3.88
CA GLY A 9 -9.33 5.44 4.27
C GLY A 9 -7.81 5.40 4.04
N LEU A 10 -7.18 4.27 4.37
CA LEU A 10 -5.74 4.06 4.15
C LEU A 10 -5.39 4.02 2.65
N THR A 11 -6.21 3.37 1.82
CA THR A 11 -6.04 3.37 0.36
C THR A 11 -6.07 4.78 -0.20
N ASN A 12 -7.05 5.60 0.20
CA ASN A 12 -7.17 6.99 -0.25
C ASN A 12 -5.95 7.83 0.16
N LYS A 13 -5.45 7.63 1.39
CA LYS A 13 -4.22 8.29 1.88
C LYS A 13 -3.01 7.93 1.02
N ILE A 14 -2.83 6.64 0.72
CA ILE A 14 -1.72 6.16 -0.12
C ILE A 14 -1.85 6.73 -1.53
N ALA A 15 -3.04 6.65 -2.14
CA ALA A 15 -3.31 7.14 -3.48
C ALA A 15 -3.01 8.64 -3.62
N ALA A 16 -3.52 9.46 -2.69
CA ALA A 16 -3.29 10.90 -2.70
C ALA A 16 -1.80 11.26 -2.61
N ARG A 17 -1.04 10.49 -1.83
CA ARG A 17 0.41 10.70 -1.72
C ARG A 17 1.14 10.28 -3.00
N LEU A 18 0.82 9.10 -3.54
CA LEU A 18 1.47 8.57 -4.75
C LEU A 18 1.07 9.30 -6.04
N ALA A 19 0.00 10.10 -6.01
CA ALA A 19 -0.34 11.01 -7.09
C ALA A 19 0.67 12.16 -7.25
N THR A 20 1.38 12.54 -6.17
CA THR A 20 2.27 13.72 -6.15
C THR A 20 3.72 13.39 -5.79
N LYS A 21 3.98 12.19 -5.28
CA LYS A 21 5.32 11.72 -4.87
C LYS A 21 5.55 10.28 -5.33
N PRO A 22 6.82 9.88 -5.50
CA PRO A 22 7.13 8.52 -5.92
C PRO A 22 6.84 7.47 -4.86
N GLU A 23 6.77 7.84 -3.57
CA GLU A 23 6.69 6.89 -2.46
C GLU A 23 5.89 7.39 -1.24
N ILE A 24 5.45 6.44 -0.41
CA ILE A 24 4.90 6.67 0.93
C ILE A 24 5.32 5.55 1.90
N PHE A 25 5.66 5.96 3.12
CA PHE A 25 5.95 5.07 4.24
C PHE A 25 4.77 5.01 5.20
N ILE A 26 4.29 3.79 5.46
CA ILE A 26 3.30 3.53 6.51
C ILE A 26 4.05 3.08 7.76
N ILE A 27 4.01 3.93 8.78
CA ILE A 27 4.69 3.71 10.08
C ILE A 27 3.73 3.78 11.26
N HIS A 28 2.51 4.29 11.06
CA HIS A 28 1.55 4.45 12.15
C HIS A 28 1.01 3.07 12.59
N PRO A 29 1.02 2.73 13.90
CA PRO A 29 0.66 1.39 14.38
C PRO A 29 -0.73 0.90 13.94
N ALA A 30 -1.73 1.78 13.90
CA ALA A 30 -3.07 1.42 13.47
C ALA A 30 -3.14 1.09 11.98
N GLU A 31 -2.42 1.83 11.14
CA GLU A 31 -2.36 1.61 9.69
C GLU A 31 -1.55 0.35 9.37
N LEU A 32 -0.44 0.14 10.09
CA LEU A 32 0.33 -1.09 10.00
C LEU A 32 -0.50 -2.32 10.40
N ARG A 33 -1.38 -2.21 11.40
CA ARG A 33 -2.25 -3.34 11.80
C ARG A 33 -3.18 -3.75 10.66
N ILE A 34 -3.77 -2.78 9.96
CA ILE A 34 -4.62 -3.03 8.77
C ILE A 34 -3.84 -3.75 7.68
N LEU A 35 -2.65 -3.26 7.33
CA LEU A 35 -1.85 -3.89 6.27
C LEU A 35 -1.26 -5.24 6.67
N ARG A 36 -1.02 -5.47 7.97
CA ARG A 36 -0.49 -6.74 8.50
C ARG A 36 -1.54 -7.82 8.68
N SER A 37 -2.84 -7.50 8.61
CA SER A 37 -3.88 -8.54 8.55
C SER A 37 -3.94 -9.20 7.18
N MET A 38 -3.29 -8.61 6.16
CA MET A 38 -3.12 -9.19 4.84
C MET A 38 -1.91 -10.13 4.83
N SER A 39 -2.00 -11.21 4.06
CA SER A 39 -0.79 -11.98 3.73
C SER A 39 0.16 -11.13 2.87
N ASP A 40 1.43 -11.51 2.78
CA ASP A 40 2.37 -10.81 1.90
C ASP A 40 1.94 -10.90 0.41
N GLN A 41 1.21 -11.96 0.02
CA GLN A 41 0.64 -12.10 -1.31
C GLN A 41 -0.51 -11.10 -1.51
N ASP A 42 -1.45 -11.03 -0.55
CA ASP A 42 -2.59 -10.11 -0.62
C ASP A 42 -2.14 -8.65 -0.60
N LEU A 43 -1.10 -8.33 0.17
CA LEU A 43 -0.53 -6.98 0.21
C LEU A 43 0.07 -6.57 -1.16
N ARG A 44 0.71 -7.51 -1.86
CA ARG A 44 1.23 -7.28 -3.22
C ARG A 44 0.10 -7.16 -4.23
N ALA A 45 -0.93 -7.99 -4.14
CA ALA A 45 -2.12 -7.90 -4.97
C ALA A 45 -2.84 -6.56 -4.77
N PHE A 46 -3.08 -6.16 -3.52
CA PHE A 46 -3.64 -4.87 -3.14
C PHE A 46 -2.85 -3.70 -3.75
N ALA A 47 -1.52 -3.72 -3.67
CA ALA A 47 -0.69 -2.67 -4.28
C ALA A 47 -0.85 -2.67 -5.81
N ALA A 48 -0.77 -3.83 -6.45
CA ALA A 48 -0.86 -3.97 -7.90
C ALA A 48 -2.23 -3.55 -8.45
N GLU A 49 -3.33 -3.90 -7.78
CA GLU A 49 -4.70 -3.48 -8.12
C GLU A 49 -4.87 -1.96 -8.12
N ASN A 50 -4.04 -1.25 -7.35
CA ASN A 50 -4.02 0.22 -7.30
C ASN A 50 -2.93 0.86 -8.18
N GLY A 51 -2.20 0.06 -8.98
CA GLY A 51 -1.12 0.54 -9.83
C GLY A 51 0.15 0.94 -9.07
N TRP A 52 0.36 0.35 -7.89
CA TRP A 52 1.52 0.58 -7.03
C TRP A 52 2.35 -0.69 -6.91
N ARG A 53 3.55 -0.55 -6.39
CA ARG A 53 4.31 -1.66 -5.83
C ARG A 53 4.53 -1.47 -4.33
N VAL A 54 4.89 -2.56 -3.66
CA VAL A 54 5.07 -2.58 -2.20
C VAL A 54 6.34 -3.34 -1.79
N VAL A 55 7.03 -2.83 -0.77
CA VAL A 55 8.15 -3.49 -0.09
C VAL A 55 7.88 -3.46 1.41
N ARG A 56 8.08 -4.63 2.07
CA ARG A 56 8.06 -4.76 3.52
C ARG A 56 9.49 -4.83 4.02
N ARG A 57 9.88 -3.95 4.95
CA ARG A 57 11.23 -3.93 5.51
C ARG A 57 11.38 -4.91 6.68
N LEU A 58 12.56 -5.51 6.81
CA LEU A 58 12.92 -6.42 7.90
C LEU A 58 12.76 -5.71 9.26
N GLY A 59 12.13 -6.40 10.22
CA GLY A 59 11.76 -5.83 11.53
C GLY A 59 10.33 -5.28 11.60
N GLY A 60 9.60 -5.25 10.48
CA GLY A 60 8.14 -5.06 10.42
C GLY A 60 7.62 -3.67 10.74
N ARG A 61 8.45 -2.73 11.22
CA ARG A 61 8.02 -1.40 11.68
C ARG A 61 7.54 -0.46 10.57
N GLN A 62 7.64 -0.88 9.31
CA GLN A 62 7.33 -0.04 8.16
C GLN A 62 6.92 -0.88 6.96
N ILE A 63 5.94 -0.38 6.23
CA ILE A 63 5.57 -0.84 4.88
C ILE A 63 5.71 0.35 3.94
N GLU A 64 6.29 0.12 2.77
CA GLU A 64 6.61 1.15 1.80
C GLU A 64 5.86 0.86 0.50
N PHE A 65 5.15 1.87 -0.01
CA PHE A 65 4.50 1.83 -1.31
C PHE A 65 5.16 2.82 -2.24
N TYR A 66 5.27 2.46 -3.52
CA TYR A 66 5.83 3.30 -4.55
C TYR A 66 4.97 3.29 -5.81
N ASN A 67 4.93 4.43 -6.49
CA ASN A 67 4.20 4.59 -7.74
C ASN A 67 4.87 3.70 -8.80
N ASP A 68 4.11 2.77 -9.38
CA ASP A 68 4.62 1.95 -10.47
C ASP A 68 4.45 2.72 -11.78
N ALA A 69 5.35 3.68 -12.02
CA ALA A 69 5.33 4.47 -13.25
C ALA A 69 5.38 3.59 -14.52
N SER A 70 5.87 2.35 -14.42
CA SER A 70 5.88 1.39 -15.53
C SER A 70 4.54 0.71 -15.81
N VAL A 71 3.58 0.79 -14.89
CA VAL A 71 2.21 0.23 -15.06
C VAL A 71 1.25 1.25 -15.67
N ARG A 72 1.55 2.56 -15.56
CA ARG A 72 0.72 3.63 -16.14
C ARG A 72 0.79 3.73 -17.66
N GLU A 73 1.73 3.04 -18.30
CA GLU A 73 1.88 3.02 -19.76
C GLU A 73 1.09 1.84 -20.35
N LYS A 74 -0.25 1.94 -20.32
CA LYS A 74 -1.19 1.15 -21.14
C LYS A 74 -2.62 1.67 -20.94
N THR A 75 -2.95 2.84 -21.48
CA THR A 75 -4.31 3.15 -21.95
C THR A 75 -4.23 4.22 -23.04
#